data_AF-A0A2E8Y6Q7-F1
#
_entry.id   AF-A0A2E8Y6Q7-F1
#
_cell.length_a   1.000
_cell.length_b   1.000
_cell.length_c   1.000
_cell.angle_alpha   90.00
_cell.angle_beta   90.00
_cell.angle_gamma   90.00
#
_symmetry.space_group_name_H-M   'P 1'
#
loop_
_entity.id
_entity.type
_entity.pdbx_description
1 polymer ?
#
loop_
_entity_poly.entity_id
_entity_poly.type
_entity_poly.pdbx_seq_one_letter_code
_entity_poly.pdbx_strand_id
1 'polypeptide(L)'
;MIAALVLGISIDDAVHLVTHWLQLRKQGVEPAAALAESLDAKGPAILCTSLILIGFSMALVWMSFPPVQHFGWLSAAAYGAALMAVLWALPAFLATRK
;
A
#
# COMPACT_ATOMS: atom_id res chain seq x y z
N MET A 1 5.70 -9.43 15.23
CA MET A 1 4.28 -9.05 15.04
C MET A 1 4.09 -7.97 13.98
N ILE A 2 4.75 -6.81 14.09
CA ILE A 2 4.61 -5.68 13.13
C ILE A 2 4.83 -6.10 11.68
N ALA A 3 5.87 -6.90 11.40
CA ALA A 3 6.13 -7.41 10.06
C ALA A 3 4.94 -8.18 9.46
N ALA A 4 4.24 -9.01 10.25
CA ALA A 4 3.09 -9.77 9.77
C ALA A 4 1.90 -8.86 9.44
N LEU A 5 1.65 -7.82 10.26
CA LEU A 5 0.60 -6.84 10.01
C LEU A 5 0.87 -6.06 8.72
N VAL A 6 2.08 -5.50 8.60
CA VAL A 6 2.50 -4.72 7.44
C VAL A 6 2.46 -5.57 6.18
N LEU A 7 2.96 -6.80 6.23
CA LEU A 7 2.88 -7.72 5.10
C LEU A 7 1.43 -8.01 4.70
N GLY A 8 0.55 -8.30 5.65
CA GLY A 8 -0.87 -8.55 5.37
C GLY A 8 -1.54 -7.38 4.64
N ILE A 9 -1.34 -6.16 5.15
CA ILE A 9 -1.89 -4.94 4.55
C ILE A 9 -1.28 -4.65 3.18
N SER A 10 0.06 -4.73 3.06
CA SER A 10 0.75 -4.48 1.79
C SER A 10 0.34 -5.46 0.69
N ILE A 11 0.13 -6.73 1.07
CA ILE A 11 -0.32 -7.77 0.14
C ILE A 11 -1.75 -7.48 -0.31
N ASP A 12 -2.64 -7.08 0.59
CA ASP A 12 -4.03 -6.72 0.26
C ASP A 12 -4.07 -5.57 -0.76
N ASP A 13 -3.36 -4.47 -0.51
CA ASP A 13 -3.29 -3.32 -1.41
C ASP A 13 -2.71 -3.71 -2.78
N ALA A 14 -1.63 -4.51 -2.79
CA ALA A 14 -1.01 -5.01 -4.01
C ALA A 14 -1.95 -5.92 -4.80
N VAL A 15 -2.68 -6.82 -4.14
CA VAL A 15 -3.65 -7.72 -4.77
C VAL A 15 -4.77 -6.90 -5.39
N HIS A 16 -5.33 -5.92 -4.68
CA HIS A 16 -6.38 -5.05 -5.22
C HIS A 16 -5.93 -4.29 -6.48
N LEU A 17 -4.70 -3.79 -6.51
CA LEU A 17 -4.15 -3.10 -7.68
C LEU A 17 -3.86 -4.05 -8.84
N VAL A 18 -3.16 -5.16 -8.57
CA VAL A 18 -2.73 -6.13 -9.60
C VAL A 18 -3.91 -6.84 -10.23
N THR A 19 -4.92 -7.22 -9.43
CA THR A 19 -6.10 -7.91 -9.96
C THR A 19 -6.91 -7.02 -10.89
N HIS A 20 -7.07 -5.74 -10.55
CA HIS A 20 -7.71 -4.76 -11.43
C HIS A 20 -6.92 -4.53 -12.71
N TRP A 21 -5.59 -4.39 -12.60
CA TRP A 21 -4.72 -4.29 -13.76
C TRP A 21 -4.84 -5.52 -14.67
N LEU A 22 -4.76 -6.73 -14.11
CA LEU A 22 -4.93 -7.99 -14.86
C LEU A 22 -6.30 -8.10 -15.52
N GLN A 23 -7.35 -7.59 -14.88
CA GLN A 23 -8.70 -7.56 -15.46
C GLN A 23 -8.74 -6.67 -16.71
N LEU A 24 -8.18 -5.47 -16.66
CA LEU A 24 -8.09 -4.56 -17.82
C LEU A 24 -7.21 -5.14 -18.93
N ARG A 25 -6.09 -5.79 -18.57
CA ARG A 25 -5.22 -6.50 -19.52
C ARG A 25 -5.97 -7.62 -20.25
N LYS A 26 -6.83 -8.37 -19.56
CA LYS A 26 -7.68 -9.40 -20.17
C LYS A 26 -8.74 -8.83 -21.11
N GLN A 27 -9.12 -7.56 -20.94
CA GLN A 27 -10.03 -6.85 -21.83
C GLN A 27 -9.33 -6.22 -23.04
N GLY A 28 -8.00 -6.41 -23.17
CA GLY A 28 -7.21 -5.89 -24.28
C GLY A 28 -6.70 -4.47 -24.08
N VAL A 29 -6.79 -3.92 -22.87
CA VAL A 29 -6.24 -2.58 -22.56
C VAL A 29 -4.70 -2.65 -22.54
N GLU A 30 -4.07 -1.68 -23.20
CA GLU A 30 -2.61 -1.53 -23.22
C GLU A 30 -2.03 -1.42 -21.79
N PRO A 31 -0.84 -1.98 -21.50
CA PRO A 31 -0.38 -2.16 -20.13
C PRO A 31 -0.26 -0.87 -19.34
N ALA A 32 0.19 0.21 -19.98
CA ALA A 32 0.33 1.52 -19.36
C ALA A 32 -1.05 2.17 -19.06
N ALA A 33 -2.01 2.04 -19.98
CA ALA A 33 -3.36 2.55 -19.79
C ALA A 33 -4.10 1.78 -18.68
N ALA A 34 -3.97 0.44 -18.68
CA ALA A 34 -4.53 -0.42 -17.65
C ALA A 34 -3.98 -0.09 -16.25
N LEU A 35 -2.69 0.28 -16.17
CA LEU A 35 -2.06 0.65 -14.91
C LEU A 35 -2.55 2.01 -14.42
N ALA A 36 -2.63 3.02 -15.29
CA ALA A 36 -3.16 4.33 -14.96
C ALA A 36 -4.61 4.23 -14.44
N GLU A 37 -5.47 3.51 -15.15
CA GLU A 37 -6.86 3.31 -14.75
C GLU A 37 -6.98 2.53 -13.42
N SER A 38 -6.09 1.56 -13.19
CA SER A 38 -6.05 0.84 -11.91
C SER A 38 -5.58 1.72 -10.75
N LEU A 39 -4.63 2.61 -10.98
CA LEU A 39 -4.18 3.57 -9.98
C LEU A 39 -5.27 4.61 -9.68
N ASP A 40 -6.00 5.09 -10.68
CA ASP A 40 -7.13 5.99 -10.47
C ASP A 40 -8.26 5.31 -9.69
N ALA A 41 -8.54 4.04 -9.98
CA ALA A 41 -9.61 3.30 -9.32
C ALA A 41 -9.26 2.83 -7.90
N LYS A 42 -8.01 2.44 -7.63
CA LYS A 42 -7.60 1.80 -6.36
C LYS A 42 -6.69 2.69 -5.51
N GLY A 43 -5.90 3.56 -6.12
CA GLY A 43 -4.93 4.43 -5.45
C GLY A 43 -5.52 5.30 -4.33
N PRO A 44 -6.66 5.99 -4.54
CA PRO A 44 -7.27 6.81 -3.49
C PRO A 44 -7.66 6.00 -2.24
N ALA A 45 -8.17 4.78 -2.42
CA ALA A 45 -8.53 3.89 -1.32
C ALA A 45 -7.28 3.43 -0.54
N ILE A 46 -6.26 2.97 -1.26
CA ILE A 46 -4.96 2.54 -0.70
C ILE A 46 -4.28 3.68 0.08
N LEU A 47 -4.29 4.91 -0.48
CA LEU A 47 -3.77 6.10 0.19
C LEU A 47 -4.53 6.39 1.48
N CYS A 48 -5.86 6.37 1.44
CA CYS A 48 -6.70 6.69 2.57
C CYS A 48 -6.49 5.69 3.73
N THR A 49 -6.57 4.38 3.46
CA THR A 49 -6.36 3.34 4.48
C THR A 49 -4.96 3.40 5.09
N SER A 50 -3.94 3.57 4.25
CA SER A 50 -2.55 3.69 4.70
C SER A 50 -2.31 4.93 5.56
N LEU A 51 -2.86 6.09 5.18
CA LEU A 51 -2.76 7.31 5.98
C LEU A 51 -3.48 7.17 7.33
N ILE A 52 -4.63 6.51 7.37
CA ILE A 52 -5.33 6.22 8.63
C ILE A 52 -4.45 5.35 9.54
N LEU A 53 -3.82 4.31 9.01
CA LEU A 53 -2.92 3.42 9.77
C LEU A 53 -1.66 4.14 10.27
N ILE A 54 -1.06 4.97 9.43
CA ILE A 54 0.10 5.80 9.81
C ILE A 54 -0.31 6.79 10.91
N GLY A 55 -1.42 7.51 10.73
CA GLY A 55 -1.93 8.46 11.72
C GLY A 55 -2.26 7.81 13.06
N PHE A 56 -2.93 6.64 13.02
CA PHE A 56 -3.18 5.83 14.22
C PHE A 56 -1.87 5.41 14.90
N SER A 57 -0.90 4.93 14.13
CA SER A 57 0.40 4.52 14.66
C SER A 57 1.17 5.69 15.28
N MET A 58 1.09 6.87 14.69
CA MET A 58 1.67 8.10 15.26
C MET A 58 0.97 8.49 16.56
N ALA A 59 -0.35 8.30 16.67
CA ALA A 59 -1.08 8.60 17.91
C ALA A 59 -0.58 7.76 19.10
N LEU A 60 -0.10 6.52 18.85
CA LEU A 60 0.46 5.65 19.88
C LEU A 60 1.76 6.18 20.49
N VAL A 61 2.47 7.07 19.80
CA VAL A 61 3.72 7.67 20.30
C VAL A 61 3.51 8.53 21.54
N TRP A 62 2.30 9.08 21.74
CA TRP A 62 1.98 9.87 22.94
C TRP A 62 1.66 9.03 24.19
N MET A 63 1.61 7.70 24.08
CA MET A 63 1.32 6.85 25.24
C MET A 63 2.47 6.80 26.23
N SER A 64 2.16 6.75 27.53
CA SER A 64 3.16 6.74 28.61
C SER A 64 3.95 5.43 28.73
N PHE A 65 3.60 4.40 27.94
CA PHE A 65 4.22 3.07 28.01
C PHE A 65 5.20 2.87 26.83
N PRO A 66 6.53 2.83 27.08
CA PRO A 66 7.55 2.82 26.01
C PRO A 66 7.39 1.72 24.95
N PRO A 67 6.99 0.47 25.28
CA PRO A 67 6.77 -0.54 24.26
C PRO A 67 5.69 -0.16 23.23
N VAL A 68 4.66 0.58 23.63
CA VAL A 68 3.60 1.08 22.74
C VAL A 68 4.11 2.22 21.87
N GLN A 69 4.96 3.09 22.41
CA GLN A 69 5.61 4.15 21.63
C GLN A 69 6.51 3.57 20.53
N HIS A 70 7.34 2.57 20.86
CA HIS A 70 8.18 1.88 19.89
C HIS A 70 7.36 1.18 18.82
N PHE A 71 6.23 0.55 19.21
CA PHE A 71 5.30 -0.03 18.26
C PHE A 71 4.73 1.03 17.31
N GLY A 72 4.35 2.20 17.82
CA GLY A 72 3.83 3.32 17.02
C GLY A 72 4.83 3.82 15.98
N TRP A 73 6.07 4.10 16.40
CA TRP A 73 7.14 4.53 15.49
C TRP A 73 7.44 3.52 14.39
N LEU A 74 7.64 2.25 14.78
CA LEU A 74 8.03 1.22 13.82
C LEU A 74 6.88 0.89 12.86
N SER A 75 5.64 0.88 13.34
CA SER A 75 4.47 0.63 12.51
C SER A 75 4.23 1.78 11.52
N ALA A 76 4.32 3.04 11.96
CA ALA A 76 4.20 4.20 11.08
C ALA A 76 5.24 4.18 9.95
N ALA A 77 6.51 3.90 10.29
CA ALA A 77 7.58 3.78 9.30
C ALA A 77 7.34 2.62 8.33
N ALA A 78 6.90 1.46 8.84
CA ALA A 78 6.67 0.29 8.02
C ALA A 78 5.46 0.43 7.08
N TYR A 79 4.36 1.04 7.54
CA TYR A 79 3.22 1.37 6.69
C TYR A 79 3.56 2.42 5.63
N GLY A 80 4.39 3.42 5.98
CA GLY A 80 4.92 4.37 5.00
C GLY A 80 5.75 3.70 3.92
N ALA A 81 6.65 2.78 4.30
CA ALA A 81 7.46 2.02 3.35
C ALA A 81 6.59 1.09 2.47
N ALA A 82 5.58 0.44 3.04
CA ALA A 82 4.61 -0.38 2.32
C ALA A 82 3.86 0.42 1.26
N LEU A 83 3.32 1.59 1.64
CA LEU A 83 2.62 2.48 0.72
C LEU A 83 3.51 2.91 -0.45
N MET A 84 4.78 3.27 -0.16
CA MET A 84 5.76 3.60 -1.19
C MET A 84 6.00 2.43 -2.15
N ALA A 85 6.10 1.21 -1.62
CA ALA A 85 6.29 0.01 -2.42
C ALA A 85 5.08 -0.28 -3.33
N VAL A 86 3.85 -0.10 -2.83
CA VAL A 86 2.62 -0.39 -3.58
C VAL A 86 2.32 0.67 -4.64
N LEU A 87 2.54 1.96 -4.37
CA LEU A 87 2.17 3.04 -5.30
C LEU A 87 3.29 3.47 -6.25
N TRP A 88 4.56 3.17 -5.96
CA TRP A 88 5.67 3.49 -6.85
C TRP A 88 6.39 2.24 -7.36
N ALA A 89 6.88 1.38 -6.47
CA ALA A 89 7.71 0.26 -6.90
C ALA A 89 6.91 -0.76 -7.74
N LEU A 90 5.73 -1.16 -7.26
CA LEU A 90 4.87 -2.13 -7.94
C LEU A 90 4.40 -1.64 -9.33
N PRO A 91 3.87 -0.41 -9.50
CA PRO A 91 3.57 0.16 -10.80
C PRO A 91 4.78 0.23 -11.74
N ALA A 92 5.97 0.60 -11.23
CA ALA A 92 7.18 0.62 -12.04
C ALA A 92 7.52 -0.78 -12.59
N PHE A 93 7.37 -1.82 -11.78
CA PHE A 93 7.54 -3.20 -12.24
C PHE A 93 6.47 -3.62 -13.24
N LEU A 94 5.19 -3.31 -13.00
CA LEU A 94 4.10 -3.66 -13.90
C LEU A 94 4.19 -2.94 -15.25
N ALA A 95 4.60 -1.67 -15.27
CA ALA A 95 4.76 -0.88 -16.49
C ALA A 95 5.81 -1.46 -17.45
N THR A 96 6.85 -2.11 -16.90
CA THR A 96 7.90 -2.77 -17.71
C THR A 96 7.48 -4.15 -18.24
N ARG A 97 6.40 -4.75 -17.75
CA ARG A 97 5.89 -6.02 -18.25
C ARG A 97 5.02 -5.82 -19.48
N LYS A 98 5.50 -6.36 -20.61
CA LYS A 98 4.76 -6.43 -21.88
C LYS A 98 3.53 -7.32 -21.80
#